data_AF-A0A7C8MPV8-F1
#
_entry.id   AF-A0A7C8MPV8-F1
#
_cell.length_a   1.000
_cell.length_b   1.000
_cell.length_c   1.000
_cell.angle_alpha   90.00
_cell.angle_beta   90.00
_cell.angle_gamma   90.00
#
_symmetry.space_group_name_H-M   'P 1'
#
loop_
_entity.id
_entity.type
_entity.pdbx_description
1 polymer ?
#
loop_
_entity_poly.entity_id
_entity_poly.type
_entity_poly.pdbx_seq_one_letter_code
_entity_poly.pdbx_strand_id
1 'polypeptide(L)'
;MSTWSPVDIPMDAIGSGSWRRGNVLESHGLSVCTVMALWDRSHWIMAHIPPARRGINGELAAMGQDIVDEYKGKFTKRYNEEDWNEPVGYLLVSEYLDGGLKDDLEDWFKDRGILPKVQTYTLNDVWVGSGTIFISRKGRGYPPAVLYF
;
A
#
# COMPACT_ATOMS: atom_id res chain seq x y z
N MET A 1 24.11 -7.45 16.20
CA MET A 1 23.48 -6.52 15.24
C MET A 1 22.25 -7.21 14.68
N SER A 2 21.05 -6.67 14.89
CA SER A 2 19.82 -7.23 14.31
C SER A 2 19.76 -6.77 12.85
N THR A 3 19.94 -7.70 11.91
CA THR A 3 19.82 -7.43 10.48
C THR A 3 18.35 -7.14 10.16
N TRP A 4 18.08 -5.93 9.69
CA TRP A 4 16.80 -5.58 9.08
C TRP A 4 16.64 -6.44 7.82
N SER A 5 15.51 -7.11 7.66
CA SER A 5 15.19 -7.83 6.41
C SER A 5 14.03 -7.11 5.75
N PRO A 6 14.31 -6.26 4.74
CA PRO A 6 13.26 -5.60 3.99
C PRO A 6 12.44 -6.64 3.21
N VAL A 7 11.13 -6.41 3.18
CA VAL A 7 10.18 -7.11 2.32
C VAL A 7 9.78 -6.11 1.25
N ASP A 8 10.30 -6.31 0.05
CA ASP A 8 10.00 -5.46 -1.11
C ASP A 8 8.63 -5.83 -1.70
N ILE A 9 7.79 -4.81 -1.89
CA ILE A 9 6.48 -4.89 -2.52
C ILE A 9 6.57 -4.14 -3.85
N PRO A 10 6.88 -4.85 -4.95
CA PRO A 10 7.10 -4.21 -6.23
C PRO A 10 5.79 -3.60 -6.75
N MET A 11 5.94 -2.73 -7.76
CA MET A 11 4.79 -2.21 -8.51
C MET A 11 3.96 -3.35 -9.08
N ASP A 12 2.64 -3.18 -9.07
CA ASP A 12 1.70 -4.20 -9.53
C ASP A 12 1.78 -5.49 -8.69
N ALA A 13 1.97 -5.35 -7.37
CA ALA A 13 2.00 -6.46 -6.43
C ALA A 13 1.28 -6.17 -5.11
N ILE A 14 0.96 -7.26 -4.40
CA ILE A 14 0.41 -7.25 -3.05
C ILE A 14 1.13 -8.30 -2.20
N GLY A 15 1.65 -7.87 -1.05
CA GLY A 15 2.23 -8.74 -0.04
C GLY A 15 1.38 -8.78 1.21
N SER A 16 1.48 -9.86 1.96
CA SER A 16 0.94 -9.97 3.30
C SER A 16 1.73 -10.99 4.13
N GLY A 17 1.58 -10.92 5.44
CA GLY A 17 2.05 -11.96 6.36
C GLY A 17 2.26 -11.46 7.77
N SER A 18 2.83 -12.31 8.62
CA SER A 18 3.18 -11.92 9.99
C SER A 18 4.48 -11.14 10.04
N TRP A 19 4.53 -10.16 10.93
CA TRP A 19 5.75 -9.42 11.24
C TRP A 19 6.82 -10.31 11.87
N ARG A 20 8.02 -10.27 11.32
CA ARG A 20 9.26 -10.75 11.95
C ARG A 20 9.97 -9.56 12.61
N ARG A 21 10.81 -9.87 13.61
CA ARG A 21 11.57 -8.83 14.34
C ARG A 21 12.49 -8.09 13.35
N GLY A 22 12.33 -6.77 13.25
CA GLY A 22 13.12 -5.93 12.35
C GLY A 22 12.67 -5.96 10.88
N ASN A 23 11.44 -6.39 10.59
CA ASN A 23 10.89 -6.24 9.25
C ASN A 23 10.65 -4.77 8.91
N VAL A 24 10.91 -4.46 7.66
CA VAL A 24 10.56 -3.22 6.97
C VAL A 24 9.83 -3.62 5.71
N LEU A 25 8.64 -3.09 5.50
CA LEU A 25 7.97 -3.19 4.21
C LEU A 25 8.42 -2.00 3.38
N GLU A 26 8.78 -2.25 2.14
CA GLU A 26 9.31 -1.24 1.24
C GLU A 26 8.60 -1.32 -0.10
N SER A 27 8.35 -0.18 -0.70
CA SER A 27 7.90 -0.10 -2.09
C SER A 27 8.54 1.11 -2.75
N HIS A 28 9.02 0.89 -3.97
CA HIS A 28 9.78 1.86 -4.76
C HIS A 28 9.07 2.20 -6.05
N GLY A 29 9.46 3.31 -6.68
CA GLY A 29 8.95 3.67 -8.00
C GLY A 29 7.55 4.27 -7.94
N LEU A 30 7.25 5.02 -6.88
CA LEU A 30 5.88 5.42 -6.54
C LEU A 30 5.20 6.37 -7.54
N SER A 31 5.91 6.98 -8.50
CA SER A 31 5.40 7.79 -9.62
C SER A 31 3.96 8.33 -9.46
N VAL A 32 2.94 7.74 -10.11
CA VAL A 32 1.51 8.06 -9.91
C VAL A 32 0.77 6.89 -9.26
N CYS A 33 1.52 5.96 -8.69
CA CYS A 33 1.00 4.75 -8.10
C CYS A 33 0.36 5.05 -6.74
N THR A 34 -0.56 4.18 -6.37
CA THR A 34 -1.21 4.21 -5.05
C THR A 34 -0.63 3.11 -4.19
N VAL A 35 -0.39 3.41 -2.92
CA VAL A 35 -0.06 2.38 -1.92
C VAL A 35 -1.17 2.31 -0.90
N MET A 36 -1.72 1.10 -0.77
CA MET A 36 -2.69 0.75 0.24
C MET A 36 -2.03 -0.22 1.21
N ALA A 37 -2.03 0.12 2.50
CA ALA A 37 -1.42 -0.71 3.53
C ALA A 37 -2.30 -0.82 4.77
N LEU A 38 -2.23 -1.98 5.41
CA LEU A 38 -2.91 -2.29 6.65
C LEU A 38 -1.96 -3.10 7.52
N TRP A 39 -1.89 -2.80 8.80
CA TRP A 39 -1.13 -3.62 9.72
C TRP A 39 -1.70 -3.56 11.13
N ASP A 40 -1.38 -4.57 11.92
CA ASP A 40 -1.56 -4.54 13.36
C ASP A 40 -0.26 -4.97 14.07
N ARG A 41 -0.37 -5.43 15.32
CA ARG A 41 0.77 -5.92 16.10
C ARG A 41 1.29 -7.30 15.64
N SER A 42 0.64 -7.99 14.73
CA SER A 42 0.97 -9.37 14.35
C SER A 42 1.15 -9.51 12.84
N HIS A 43 0.32 -8.85 12.05
CA HIS A 43 0.18 -9.01 10.61
C HIS A 43 0.29 -7.69 9.86
N TRP A 44 0.54 -7.81 8.56
CA TRP A 44 0.54 -6.69 7.62
C TRP A 44 0.03 -7.15 6.25
N ILE A 45 -0.53 -6.19 5.51
CA ILE A 45 -0.85 -6.26 4.09
C ILE A 45 -0.38 -4.96 3.46
N MET A 46 0.23 -5.04 2.28
CA MET A 46 0.60 -3.87 1.50
C MET A 46 0.43 -4.16 0.02
N ALA A 47 -0.26 -3.27 -0.68
CA ALA A 47 -0.46 -3.29 -2.12
C ALA A 47 0.16 -2.05 -2.75
N HIS A 48 0.90 -2.26 -3.83
CA HIS A 48 1.40 -1.21 -4.71
C HIS A 48 0.62 -1.27 -6.03
N ILE A 49 -0.33 -0.35 -6.14
CA ILE A 49 -1.36 -0.31 -7.17
C ILE A 49 -0.91 0.66 -8.28
N PRO A 50 -0.68 0.18 -9.52
CA PRO A 50 -0.33 1.05 -10.63
C PRO A 50 -1.54 1.89 -11.07
N PRO A 51 -1.33 3.05 -11.72
CA PRO A 51 -2.42 3.88 -12.26
C PRO A 51 -3.17 3.20 -13.41
N ALA A 52 -2.47 2.32 -14.13
CA ALA A 52 -2.88 1.65 -15.35
C ALA A 52 -1.93 0.48 -15.61
N ARG A 53 -2.42 -0.58 -16.24
CA ARG A 53 -1.62 -1.74 -16.64
C ARG A 53 -1.54 -1.78 -18.16
N ARG A 54 -0.32 -1.83 -18.70
CA ARG A 54 -0.12 -2.07 -20.14
C ARG A 54 -0.20 -3.56 -20.43
N GLY A 55 -0.90 -3.91 -21.51
CA GLY A 55 -0.95 -5.26 -22.05
C GLY A 55 0.32 -5.62 -22.82
N ILE A 56 0.38 -6.88 -23.24
CA ILE A 56 1.55 -7.48 -23.91
C ILE A 56 1.93 -6.73 -25.21
N ASN A 57 0.97 -6.06 -25.85
CA ASN A 57 1.17 -5.32 -27.11
C ASN A 57 1.30 -3.80 -26.92
N GLY A 58 1.51 -3.31 -25.69
CA GLY A 58 1.64 -1.88 -25.39
C GLY A 58 0.32 -1.11 -25.31
N GLU A 59 -0.81 -1.77 -25.58
CA GLU A 59 -2.16 -1.23 -25.34
C GLU A 59 -2.47 -1.15 -23.84
N LEU A 60 -3.42 -0.29 -23.45
CA LEU A 60 -3.96 -0.26 -22.08
C LEU A 60 -4.78 -1.53 -21.84
N ALA A 61 -4.31 -2.41 -20.95
CA ALA A 61 -4.99 -3.65 -20.61
C ALA A 61 -6.04 -3.50 -19.49
N ALA A 62 -5.91 -2.46 -18.66
CA ALA A 62 -6.88 -2.12 -17.62
C ALA A 62 -6.79 -0.63 -17.29
N MET A 63 -7.96 -0.01 -17.05
CA MET A 63 -8.07 1.39 -16.63
C MET A 63 -8.00 1.52 -15.10
N GLY A 64 -7.93 2.75 -14.59
CA GLY A 64 -7.75 3.03 -13.16
C GLY A 64 -8.78 2.34 -12.26
N GLN A 65 -10.08 2.36 -12.61
CA GLN A 65 -11.13 1.71 -11.82
C GLN A 65 -10.98 0.18 -11.78
N ASP A 66 -10.76 -0.46 -12.94
CA ASP A 66 -10.61 -1.92 -13.01
C ASP A 66 -9.44 -2.41 -12.12
N ILE A 67 -8.34 -1.65 -12.09
CA ILE A 67 -7.18 -1.96 -11.27
C ILE A 67 -7.48 -1.72 -9.79
N VAL A 68 -8.14 -0.62 -9.44
CA VAL A 68 -8.57 -0.36 -8.05
C VAL A 68 -9.47 -1.49 -7.55
N ASP A 69 -10.46 -1.90 -8.34
CA ASP A 69 -11.37 -3.00 -7.99
C ASP A 69 -10.62 -4.34 -7.83
N GLU A 70 -9.71 -4.65 -8.76
CA GLU A 70 -8.86 -5.84 -8.70
C GLU A 70 -8.04 -5.87 -7.40
N TYR A 71 -7.38 -4.75 -7.07
CA TYR A 71 -6.55 -4.66 -5.87
C TYR A 71 -7.36 -4.62 -4.59
N LYS A 72 -8.52 -3.96 -4.55
CA LYS A 72 -9.47 -4.04 -3.44
C LYS A 72 -9.94 -5.47 -3.21
N GLY A 73 -10.22 -6.22 -4.28
CA GLY A 73 -10.58 -7.64 -4.19
C GLY A 73 -9.45 -8.48 -3.59
N LYS A 74 -8.22 -8.31 -4.10
CA LYS A 74 -7.02 -8.98 -3.56
C LYS A 74 -6.74 -8.61 -2.10
N PHE A 75 -6.87 -7.34 -1.75
CA PHE A 75 -6.65 -6.82 -0.41
C PHE A 75 -7.71 -7.33 0.56
N THR A 76 -8.98 -7.36 0.16
CA THR A 76 -10.09 -7.95 0.93
C THR A 76 -9.84 -9.43 1.21
N LYS A 77 -9.39 -10.17 0.20
CA LYS A 77 -9.07 -11.59 0.38
C LYS A 77 -8.01 -11.78 1.48
N ARG A 78 -6.90 -11.04 1.43
CA ARG A 78 -5.84 -11.10 2.46
C ARG A 78 -6.31 -10.60 3.82
N TYR A 79 -7.16 -9.58 3.86
CA TYR A 79 -7.75 -9.10 5.10
C TYR A 79 -8.57 -10.19 5.79
N ASN A 80 -9.38 -10.93 5.04
CA ASN A 80 -10.22 -12.00 5.58
C ASN A 80 -9.45 -13.29 5.97
N GLU A 81 -8.17 -13.40 5.61
CA GLU A 81 -7.32 -14.53 5.97
C GLU A 81 -6.71 -14.40 7.38
N GLU A 82 -6.83 -13.22 8.00
CA GLU A 82 -6.17 -12.89 9.26
C GLU A 82 -7.17 -12.35 10.30
N ASP A 83 -6.93 -12.63 11.58
CA ASP A 83 -7.64 -12.01 12.70
C ASP A 83 -6.91 -10.71 13.11
N TRP A 84 -7.54 -9.57 12.81
CA TRP A 84 -6.97 -8.25 13.07
C TRP A 84 -7.26 -7.73 14.47
N ASN A 85 -6.24 -7.23 15.15
CA ASN A 85 -6.37 -6.60 16.46
C ASN A 85 -5.93 -5.12 16.43
N GLU A 86 -6.89 -4.20 16.46
CA GLU A 86 -6.65 -2.75 16.35
C GLU A 86 -5.82 -2.37 15.10
N PRO A 87 -6.27 -2.76 13.89
CA PRO A 87 -5.47 -2.52 12.69
C PRO A 87 -5.43 -1.03 12.32
N VAL A 88 -4.29 -0.62 11.78
CA VAL A 88 -4.02 0.73 11.28
C VAL A 88 -4.01 0.69 9.76
N GLY A 89 -4.87 1.52 9.15
CA GLY A 89 -4.90 1.74 7.71
C GLY A 89 -4.01 2.89 7.29
N TYR A 90 -3.38 2.76 6.12
CA TYR A 90 -2.61 3.82 5.48
C TYR A 90 -2.84 3.80 3.98
N LEU A 91 -3.02 5.00 3.43
CA LEU A 91 -3.27 5.21 2.02
C LEU A 91 -2.36 6.34 1.53
N LEU A 92 -1.43 6.02 0.63
CA LEU A 92 -0.63 7.00 -0.09
C LEU A 92 -1.13 7.08 -1.52
N VAL A 93 -1.61 8.26 -1.91
CA VAL A 93 -2.23 8.51 -3.22
C VAL A 93 -1.56 9.69 -3.91
N SER A 94 -1.43 9.59 -5.22
CA SER A 94 -1.03 10.74 -6.04
C SER A 94 -2.14 11.78 -6.08
N GLU A 95 -1.81 13.07 -6.12
CA GLU A 95 -2.79 14.14 -6.38
C GLU A 95 -3.48 14.00 -7.74
N TYR A 96 -2.85 13.27 -8.67
CA TYR A 96 -3.37 13.02 -10.02
C TYR A 96 -4.32 11.81 -10.08
N LEU A 97 -4.47 11.07 -8.98
CA LEU A 97 -5.49 10.03 -8.89
C LEU A 97 -6.87 10.69 -8.90
N ASP A 98 -7.79 10.14 -9.71
CA ASP A 98 -9.17 10.60 -9.73
C ASP A 98 -9.79 10.59 -8.33
N GLY A 99 -10.52 11.66 -7.98
CA GLY A 99 -11.11 11.82 -6.65
C GLY A 99 -12.06 10.69 -6.27
N GLY A 100 -12.82 10.16 -7.23
CA GLY A 100 -13.72 9.03 -6.99
C GLY A 100 -12.96 7.74 -6.66
N LEU A 101 -11.81 7.51 -7.30
CA LEU A 101 -10.95 6.35 -7.00
C LEU A 101 -10.31 6.46 -5.62
N LYS A 102 -9.93 7.67 -5.22
CA LYS A 102 -9.41 7.91 -3.86
C LYS A 102 -10.49 7.62 -2.82
N ASP A 103 -11.67 8.18 -2.98
CA ASP A 103 -12.78 8.00 -2.05
C ASP A 103 -13.16 6.51 -1.95
N ASP A 104 -13.20 5.80 -3.07
CA ASP A 104 -13.50 4.36 -3.12
C ASP A 104 -12.47 3.48 -2.37
N LEU A 105 -11.19 3.88 -2.36
CA LEU A 105 -10.14 3.23 -1.57
C LEU A 105 -10.23 3.59 -0.08
N GLU A 106 -10.57 4.83 0.26
CA GLU A 106 -10.79 5.23 1.66
C GLU A 106 -12.01 4.52 2.26
N ASP A 107 -13.09 4.41 1.50
CA ASP A 107 -14.34 3.80 1.93
C ASP A 107 -14.17 2.32 2.24
N TRP A 108 -13.27 1.63 1.52
CA TRP A 108 -12.89 0.25 1.86
C TRP A 108 -12.42 0.10 3.32
N PHE A 109 -11.64 1.06 3.84
CA PHE A 109 -11.21 1.05 5.23
C PHE A 109 -12.36 1.42 6.17
N LYS A 110 -13.11 2.48 5.84
CA LYS A 110 -14.21 2.99 6.67
C LYS A 110 -15.31 1.95 6.88
N ASP A 111 -15.67 1.19 5.84
CA ASP A 111 -16.65 0.09 5.89
C ASP A 111 -16.26 -1.01 6.88
N ARG A 112 -14.97 -1.10 7.22
CA ARG A 112 -14.39 -2.06 8.18
C ARG A 112 -14.10 -1.42 9.54
N GLY A 113 -14.58 -0.21 9.78
CA GLY A 113 -14.36 0.54 11.02
C GLY A 113 -12.91 1.03 11.19
N ILE A 114 -12.13 1.09 10.10
CA ILE A 114 -10.73 1.53 10.11
C ILE A 114 -10.68 2.95 9.55
N LEU A 115 -10.10 3.88 10.30
CA LEU A 115 -9.82 5.24 9.80
C LEU A 115 -8.40 5.26 9.23
N PRO A 116 -8.23 5.31 7.90
CA PRO A 116 -6.90 5.29 7.32
C PRO A 116 -6.21 6.64 7.52
N LYS A 117 -4.90 6.62 7.75
CA LYS A 117 -4.07 7.81 7.54
C LYS A 117 -3.87 7.98 6.03
N VAL A 118 -4.44 9.04 5.49
CA VAL A 118 -4.33 9.36 4.07
C VAL A 118 -3.21 10.38 3.87
N GLN A 119 -2.30 10.09 2.97
CA GLN A 119 -1.24 10.99 2.54
C GLN A 119 -1.33 11.18 1.03
N THR A 120 -1.40 12.44 0.61
CA THR A 120 -1.40 12.81 -0.81
C THR A 120 -0.03 13.37 -1.18
N TYR A 121 0.48 13.04 -2.35
CA TYR A 121 1.76 13.53 -2.85
C TYR A 121 1.65 14.05 -4.29
N THR A 122 2.49 15.03 -4.63
CA THR A 122 2.57 15.62 -5.97
C THR A 122 3.74 15.03 -6.75
N LEU A 123 3.65 14.97 -8.08
CA LEU A 123 4.78 14.52 -8.92
C LEU A 123 5.93 15.53 -8.94
N ASN A 124 5.69 16.79 -8.58
CA ASN A 124 6.78 17.76 -8.49
C ASN A 124 7.69 17.49 -7.28
N ASP A 125 7.16 16.82 -6.25
CA ASP A 125 7.91 16.37 -5.08
C ASP A 125 8.62 15.02 -5.31
N VAL A 126 8.34 14.34 -6.44
CA VAL A 126 8.79 12.98 -6.74
C VAL A 126 9.24 12.91 -8.19
N TRP A 127 10.55 12.83 -8.44
CA TRP A 127 11.04 12.54 -9.80
C TRP A 127 10.33 11.29 -10.33
N VAL A 128 9.82 11.31 -11.55
CA VAL A 128 9.04 10.20 -12.13
C VAL A 128 9.73 8.85 -11.84
N GLY A 129 9.14 8.04 -10.95
CA GLY A 129 9.69 6.75 -10.51
C GLY A 129 10.70 6.77 -9.35
N SER A 130 10.84 7.85 -8.56
CA SER A 130 11.84 7.95 -7.48
C SER A 130 11.30 7.77 -6.05
N GLY A 131 9.99 7.84 -5.85
CA GLY A 131 9.41 7.79 -4.50
C GLY A 131 9.56 6.42 -3.85
N THR A 132 9.94 6.41 -2.57
CA THR A 132 10.03 5.18 -1.77
C THR A 132 9.23 5.32 -0.48
N ILE A 133 8.45 4.29 -0.15
CA ILE A 133 7.75 4.20 1.13
C ILE A 133 8.33 3.06 1.96
N PHE A 134 8.54 3.34 3.24
CA PHE A 134 8.94 2.36 4.24
C PHE A 134 7.89 2.28 5.35
N ILE A 135 7.43 1.07 5.66
CA ILE A 135 6.64 0.78 6.85
C ILE A 135 7.48 -0.15 7.73
N SER A 136 8.09 0.40 8.77
CA SER A 136 9.07 -0.33 9.58
C SER A 136 8.52 -0.72 10.95
N ARG A 137 8.75 -1.96 11.37
CA ARG A 137 8.50 -2.40 12.75
C ARG A 137 9.82 -2.62 13.47
N LYS A 138 10.25 -1.60 14.25
CA LYS A 138 11.50 -1.66 15.03
C LYS A 138 11.55 -2.81 16.06
N GLY A 139 10.40 -3.28 16.55
CA GLY A 139 10.32 -4.38 17.52
C GLY A 139 8.88 -4.80 17.86
N ARG A 140 8.72 -5.90 18.62
CA ARG A 140 7.39 -6.49 18.92
C ARG A 140 6.41 -5.54 19.66
N GLY A 141 6.90 -4.50 20.33
CA GLY A 141 6.07 -3.53 21.07
C GLY A 141 5.92 -2.15 20.44
N TYR A 142 6.53 -1.87 19.28
CA TYR A 142 6.48 -0.55 18.66
C TYR A 142 5.48 -0.53 17.50
N PRO A 143 4.60 0.48 17.40
CA PRO A 143 3.75 0.65 16.23
C PRO A 143 4.63 0.86 14.99
N PRO A 144 4.24 0.30 13.84
CA PRO A 144 4.97 0.56 12.61
C PRO A 144 5.04 2.06 12.28
N ALA A 145 6.22 2.51 11.88
CA ALA A 145 6.45 3.89 11.46
C ALA A 145 6.49 3.97 9.95
N VAL A 146 5.77 4.95 9.39
CA VAL A 146 5.75 5.23 7.95
C VAL A 146 6.74 6.36 7.64
N LEU A 147 7.65 6.11 6.71
CA LEU A 147 8.54 7.11 6.12
C LEU A 147 8.34 7.11 4.62
N TYR A 148 8.25 8.31 4.03
CA TYR A 148 8.06 8.53 2.60
C TYR A 148 9.07 9.59 2.14
N PHE A 149 9.82 9.28 1.09
CA PHE A 149 10.85 10.14 0.49
C PHE A 149 10.75 10.13 -1.03
#